data_AF-A0A1B7NIB9-F1
#
_entry.id   AF-A0A1B7NIB9-F1
#
_cell.length_a   1.000
_cell.length_b   1.000
_cell.length_c   1.000
_cell.angle_alpha   90.00
_cell.angle_beta   90.00
_cell.angle_gamma   90.00
#
_symmetry.space_group_name_H-M   'P 1'
#
loop_
_entity.id
_entity.type
_entity.pdbx_description
1 polymer ?
#
loop_
_entity_poly.entity_id
_entity_poly.type
_entity_poly.pdbx_seq_one_letter_code
_entity_poly.pdbx_strand_id
1 'polypeptide(L)'
;MAIAESNVLESSRPIPPLTAEEEGMDAIIHTRITNDERPLRRVVKKFHNYASLVHHPLVPPGSSATVEDAREAFLIELASFELALKKSMMVCEAERRQVEEYQRERERIEKDHDALRGQIDELKVALEHAHMERKRKVEYDLIAEKINTLPSRDELEQAIRSLENDMAAINAEHETQDRIIRGQKTALDSIIMDLSSLRLMGKDKESSISRLGTPATTPAPDSTEADDALPAMRDSSQMVDEGMVEDEEKETGEVAEEKEDGEDDESEDIPLSSHLNPTAKEFALGSHTPSSLHLQHPEEDDDIEMGEVAEDPKVKAKKAREELEEGEASDASSALSDPPDD
;
A
#
# COMPACT_ATOMS: atom_id res chain seq x y z
N MET A 1 9.46 -7.34 -8.84
CA MET A 1 8.50 -8.07 -7.98
C MET A 1 7.14 -7.39 -8.11
N ALA A 2 6.44 -7.71 -9.20
CA ALA A 2 5.13 -7.16 -9.52
C ALA A 2 4.08 -8.17 -9.04
N ILE A 3 3.20 -7.75 -8.14
CA ILE A 3 2.09 -8.56 -7.66
C ILE A 3 1.04 -8.49 -8.77
N ALA A 4 0.91 -9.59 -9.52
CA ALA A 4 -0.13 -9.76 -10.52
C ALA A 4 -1.49 -9.64 -9.82
N GLU A 5 -2.25 -8.63 -10.22
CA GLU A 5 -3.65 -8.45 -9.88
C GLU A 5 -4.43 -9.68 -10.37
N SER A 6 -4.78 -10.54 -9.42
CA SER A 6 -5.70 -11.64 -9.64
C SER A 6 -7.06 -11.06 -10.03
N ASN A 7 -7.37 -11.27 -11.30
CA ASN A 7 -8.59 -10.97 -12.00
C ASN A 7 -9.81 -11.65 -11.33
N VAL A 8 -10.36 -11.02 -10.28
CA VAL A 8 -11.67 -11.35 -9.70
C VAL A 8 -12.74 -10.46 -10.36
N LEU A 9 -12.84 -10.55 -11.68
CA LEU A 9 -14.03 -10.13 -12.43
C LEU A 9 -14.80 -11.39 -12.82
N GLU A 10 -15.23 -12.13 -11.81
CA GLU A 10 -16.16 -13.23 -11.99
C GLU A 10 -17.55 -12.65 -12.27
N SER A 11 -17.74 -12.22 -13.52
CA SER A 11 -18.94 -12.47 -14.31
C SER A 11 -20.27 -12.42 -13.54
N SER A 12 -20.64 -11.26 -13.01
CA SER A 12 -22.05 -10.88 -12.97
C SER A 12 -22.50 -10.68 -14.41
N ARG A 13 -22.78 -11.79 -15.11
CA ARG A 13 -23.48 -11.73 -16.39
C ARG A 13 -24.86 -11.15 -16.06
N PRO A 14 -25.22 -9.96 -16.56
CA PRO A 14 -26.59 -9.48 -16.41
C PRO A 14 -27.47 -10.51 -17.11
N ILE A 15 -28.31 -11.19 -16.32
CA ILE A 15 -29.33 -12.08 -16.86
C ILE A 15 -30.13 -11.23 -17.85
N PRO A 16 -30.18 -11.61 -19.14
CA PRO A 16 -30.94 -10.85 -20.12
C PRO A 16 -32.36 -10.63 -19.61
N PRO A 17 -32.88 -9.40 -19.61
CA PRO A 17 -34.25 -9.16 -19.20
C PRO A 17 -35.17 -9.98 -20.09
N LEU A 18 -36.05 -10.78 -19.47
CA LEU A 18 -37.03 -11.60 -20.18
C LEU A 18 -37.83 -10.71 -21.13
N THR A 19 -38.04 -11.21 -22.35
CA THR A 19 -38.87 -10.48 -23.31
C THR A 19 -40.31 -10.42 -22.78
N ALA A 20 -41.06 -9.37 -23.12
CA ALA A 20 -42.44 -9.20 -22.64
C ALA A 20 -43.37 -10.38 -23.01
N GLU A 21 -43.03 -11.12 -24.08
CA GLU A 21 -43.74 -12.35 -24.47
C GLU A 21 -43.41 -13.54 -23.54
N GLU A 22 -42.17 -13.67 -23.11
CA GLU A 22 -41.74 -14.72 -22.16
C GLU A 22 -42.29 -14.47 -20.77
N GLU A 23 -42.28 -13.21 -20.28
CA GLU A 23 -42.92 -12.85 -19.01
C GLU A 23 -44.43 -13.16 -19.03
N GLY A 24 -45.09 -12.89 -20.16
CA GLY A 24 -46.50 -13.24 -20.36
C GLY A 24 -46.74 -14.74 -20.37
N MET A 25 -45.88 -15.52 -21.04
CA MET A 25 -45.99 -16.98 -21.06
C MET A 25 -45.73 -17.59 -19.68
N ASP A 26 -44.74 -17.09 -18.95
CA ASP A 26 -44.41 -17.54 -17.60
C ASP A 26 -45.55 -17.23 -16.61
N ALA A 27 -46.17 -16.05 -16.71
CA ALA A 27 -47.37 -15.71 -15.93
C ALA A 27 -48.56 -16.67 -16.23
N ILE A 28 -48.76 -17.05 -17.49
CA ILE A 28 -49.79 -18.02 -17.88
C ILE A 28 -49.47 -19.42 -17.34
N ILE A 29 -48.21 -19.85 -17.41
CA ILE A 29 -47.76 -21.14 -16.88
C ILE A 29 -47.92 -21.18 -15.36
N HIS A 30 -47.46 -20.14 -14.66
CA HIS A 30 -47.61 -20.00 -13.22
C HIS A 30 -49.08 -20.10 -12.81
N THR A 31 -49.96 -19.33 -13.46
CA THR A 31 -51.41 -19.37 -13.20
C THR A 31 -52.01 -20.77 -13.38
N ARG A 32 -51.57 -21.50 -14.42
CA ARG A 32 -52.04 -22.88 -14.68
C ARG A 32 -51.52 -23.90 -13.66
N ILE A 33 -50.31 -23.68 -13.13
CA ILE A 33 -49.71 -24.56 -12.12
C ILE A 33 -50.36 -24.32 -10.76
N THR A 34 -50.62 -23.06 -10.40
CA THR A 34 -51.22 -22.71 -9.10
C THR A 34 -52.72 -22.97 -9.04
N ASN A 35 -53.45 -22.87 -10.17
CA ASN A 35 -54.89 -23.14 -10.23
C ASN A 35 -55.20 -24.54 -10.80
N ASP A 36 -55.06 -25.58 -9.98
CA ASP A 36 -55.45 -26.95 -10.36
C ASP A 36 -56.98 -27.15 -10.32
N GLU A 37 -57.61 -27.04 -11.49
CA GLU A 37 -59.04 -27.26 -11.68
C GLU A 37 -59.46 -28.75 -11.67
N ARG A 38 -58.52 -29.71 -11.58
CA ARG A 38 -58.83 -31.15 -11.64
C ARG A 38 -59.69 -31.65 -10.47
N PRO A 39 -59.42 -31.28 -9.19
CA PRO A 39 -60.23 -31.69 -8.06
C PRO A 39 -61.67 -31.17 -8.17
N LEU A 40 -61.87 -29.90 -8.56
CA LEU A 40 -63.20 -29.33 -8.77
C LEU A 40 -63.97 -30.10 -9.86
N ARG A 41 -63.33 -30.41 -10.98
CA ARG A 41 -63.93 -31.24 -12.04
C ARG A 41 -64.33 -32.64 -11.55
N ARG A 42 -63.59 -33.25 -10.61
CA ARG A 42 -63.95 -34.54 -10.01
C ARG A 42 -65.19 -34.42 -9.13
N VAL A 43 -65.26 -33.40 -8.26
CA VAL A 43 -66.45 -33.11 -7.45
C VAL A 43 -67.68 -32.93 -8.33
N VAL A 44 -67.57 -32.11 -9.39
CA VAL A 44 -68.67 -31.86 -10.33
C VAL A 44 -69.13 -33.16 -11.00
N LYS A 45 -68.21 -34.03 -11.43
CA LYS A 45 -68.57 -35.33 -12.02
C LYS A 45 -69.29 -36.25 -11.03
N LYS A 46 -68.82 -36.33 -9.78
CA LYS A 46 -69.45 -37.14 -8.72
C LYS A 46 -70.84 -36.62 -8.35
N PHE A 47 -70.99 -35.30 -8.28
CA PHE A 47 -72.28 -34.64 -8.08
C PHE A 47 -73.28 -34.99 -9.19
N HIS A 48 -72.89 -34.86 -10.46
CA HIS A 48 -73.77 -35.19 -11.60
C HIS A 48 -74.18 -36.67 -11.59
N ASN A 49 -73.27 -37.57 -11.23
CA ASN A 49 -73.56 -39.00 -11.12
C ASN A 49 -74.57 -39.31 -9.99
N TYR A 50 -74.43 -38.65 -8.83
CA TYR A 50 -75.39 -38.79 -7.75
C TYR A 50 -76.76 -38.21 -8.14
N ALA A 51 -76.78 -37.00 -8.70
CA ALA A 51 -78.01 -36.33 -9.12
C ALA A 51 -78.78 -37.14 -10.18
N SER A 52 -78.11 -37.75 -11.15
CA SER A 52 -78.78 -38.55 -12.19
C SER A 52 -79.44 -39.81 -11.63
N LEU A 53 -78.85 -40.44 -10.61
CA LEU A 53 -79.41 -41.63 -9.94
C LEU A 53 -80.60 -41.29 -9.03
N VAL A 54 -80.61 -40.10 -8.42
CA VAL A 54 -81.71 -39.62 -7.55
C VAL A 54 -82.91 -39.13 -8.38
N HIS A 55 -82.65 -38.46 -9.51
CA HIS A 55 -83.70 -37.80 -10.30
C HIS A 55 -84.26 -38.64 -11.48
N HIS A 56 -83.77 -39.86 -11.73
CA HIS A 56 -84.28 -40.73 -12.80
C HIS A 56 -84.95 -42.02 -12.25
N PRO A 57 -86.25 -41.98 -11.87
CA PRO A 57 -86.91 -43.05 -11.12
C PRO A 57 -87.65 -44.05 -12.03
N LEU A 58 -86.96 -44.79 -12.90
CA LEU A 58 -87.64 -45.67 -13.87
C LEU A 58 -87.42 -47.19 -13.74
N VAL A 59 -86.66 -47.74 -12.77
CA VAL A 59 -86.62 -49.21 -12.54
C VAL A 59 -86.29 -49.62 -11.06
N PRO A 60 -86.46 -50.91 -10.67
CA PRO A 60 -87.26 -51.43 -9.56
C PRO A 60 -86.60 -51.31 -8.16
N PRO A 61 -87.30 -51.62 -7.05
CA PRO A 61 -86.90 -51.35 -5.64
C PRO A 61 -85.64 -52.07 -5.09
N GLY A 62 -84.71 -52.54 -5.93
CA GLY A 62 -83.43 -53.15 -5.52
C GLY A 62 -82.21 -52.24 -5.60
N SER A 63 -82.35 -50.99 -6.08
CA SER A 63 -81.23 -50.10 -6.45
C SER A 63 -80.81 -49.08 -5.37
N SER A 64 -81.41 -49.10 -4.18
CA SER A 64 -81.13 -48.14 -3.09
C SER A 64 -79.66 -48.12 -2.66
N ALA A 65 -78.96 -49.27 -2.71
CA ALA A 65 -77.54 -49.35 -2.37
C ALA A 65 -76.68 -48.51 -3.33
N THR A 66 -77.01 -48.49 -4.62
CA THR A 66 -76.25 -47.75 -5.64
C THR A 66 -76.38 -46.24 -5.54
N VAL A 67 -77.49 -45.75 -4.97
CA VAL A 67 -77.73 -44.33 -4.72
C VAL A 67 -76.95 -43.87 -3.49
N GLU A 68 -76.94 -44.67 -2.42
CA GLU A 68 -76.17 -44.36 -1.22
C GLU A 68 -74.66 -44.42 -1.49
N ASP A 69 -74.17 -45.41 -2.24
CA ASP A 69 -72.78 -45.48 -2.68
C ASP A 69 -72.36 -44.24 -3.49
N ALA A 70 -73.24 -43.75 -4.38
CA ALA A 70 -72.98 -42.54 -5.16
C ALA A 70 -72.97 -41.27 -4.30
N ARG A 71 -73.81 -41.22 -3.26
CA ARG A 71 -73.85 -40.14 -2.27
C ARG A 71 -72.58 -40.11 -1.43
N GLU A 72 -72.18 -41.26 -0.88
CA GLU A 72 -70.95 -41.39 -0.10
C GLU A 72 -69.72 -41.02 -0.94
N ALA A 73 -69.65 -41.50 -2.19
CA ALA A 73 -68.57 -41.13 -3.11
C ALA A 73 -68.51 -39.62 -3.41
N PHE A 74 -69.66 -38.95 -3.50
CA PHE A 74 -69.71 -37.49 -3.65
C PHE A 74 -69.24 -36.77 -2.38
N LEU A 75 -69.70 -37.19 -1.21
CA LEU A 75 -69.31 -36.60 0.08
C LEU A 75 -67.81 -36.75 0.35
N ILE A 76 -67.24 -37.91 0.01
CA ILE A 76 -65.79 -38.16 0.12
C ILE A 76 -65.00 -37.22 -0.80
N GLU A 77 -65.43 -37.05 -2.06
CA GLU A 77 -64.75 -36.13 -2.98
C GLU A 77 -64.94 -34.65 -2.58
N LEU A 78 -66.08 -34.30 -1.99
CA LEU A 78 -66.30 -32.95 -1.46
C LEU A 78 -65.39 -32.65 -0.26
N ALA A 79 -65.27 -33.60 0.68
CA ALA A 79 -64.38 -33.48 1.83
C ALA A 79 -62.90 -33.44 1.39
N SER A 80 -62.51 -34.22 0.38
CA SER A 80 -61.15 -34.19 -0.16
C SER A 80 -60.85 -32.86 -0.87
N PHE A 81 -61.83 -32.28 -1.56
CA PHE A 81 -61.72 -30.94 -2.16
C PHE A 81 -61.60 -29.84 -1.11
N GLU A 82 -62.40 -29.89 -0.04
CA GLU A 82 -62.28 -28.94 1.09
C GLU A 82 -60.88 -29.00 1.73
N LEU A 83 -60.36 -30.20 1.94
CA LEU A 83 -59.00 -30.39 2.46
C LEU A 83 -57.94 -29.83 1.50
N ALA A 84 -58.11 -30.01 0.19
CA ALA A 84 -57.21 -29.45 -0.81
C ALA A 84 -57.20 -27.91 -0.80
N LEU A 85 -58.37 -27.27 -0.65
CA LEU A 85 -58.47 -25.81 -0.53
C LEU A 85 -57.78 -25.29 0.73
N LYS A 86 -57.98 -25.95 1.88
CA LYS A 86 -57.29 -25.59 3.13
C LYS A 86 -55.77 -25.72 2.99
N LYS A 87 -55.29 -26.80 2.34
CA LYS A 87 -53.86 -26.98 2.06
C LYS A 87 -53.32 -25.85 1.17
N SER A 88 -54.02 -25.51 0.09
CA SER A 88 -53.62 -24.42 -0.81
C SER A 88 -53.53 -23.08 -0.07
N MET A 89 -54.50 -22.76 0.79
CA MET A 89 -54.47 -21.55 1.61
C MET A 89 -53.24 -21.51 2.54
N MET A 90 -52.93 -22.62 3.22
CA MET A 90 -51.73 -22.70 4.09
C MET A 90 -50.43 -22.52 3.30
N VAL A 91 -50.35 -23.07 2.09
CA VAL A 91 -49.19 -22.89 1.19
C VAL A 91 -49.04 -21.42 0.80
N CYS A 92 -50.12 -20.74 0.37
CA CYS A 92 -50.06 -19.32 0.03
C CYS A 92 -49.63 -18.46 1.21
N GLU A 93 -50.08 -18.77 2.43
CA GLU A 93 -49.62 -18.07 3.63
C GLU A 93 -48.13 -18.31 3.93
N ALA A 94 -47.65 -19.54 3.75
CA ALA A 94 -46.24 -19.88 3.94
C ALA A 94 -45.35 -19.16 2.90
N GLU A 95 -45.75 -19.19 1.63
CA GLU A 95 -45.08 -18.48 0.54
C GLU A 95 -45.03 -16.98 0.81
N ARG A 96 -46.13 -16.38 1.27
CA ARG A 96 -46.14 -14.96 1.65
C ARG A 96 -45.10 -14.65 2.74
N ARG A 97 -45.03 -15.45 3.81
CA ARG A 97 -44.03 -15.26 4.88
C ARG A 97 -42.61 -15.42 4.34
N GLN A 98 -42.40 -16.39 3.46
CA GLN A 98 -41.10 -16.65 2.86
C GLN A 98 -40.64 -15.49 1.96
N VAL A 99 -41.54 -14.91 1.16
CA VAL A 99 -41.25 -13.73 0.34
C VAL A 99 -40.87 -12.53 1.21
N GLU A 100 -41.58 -12.30 2.32
CA GLU A 100 -41.24 -11.23 3.26
C GLU A 100 -39.84 -11.42 3.88
N GLU A 101 -39.46 -12.66 4.24
CA GLU A 101 -38.11 -12.96 4.73
C GLU A 101 -37.04 -12.73 3.68
N TYR A 102 -37.24 -13.19 2.44
CA TYR A 102 -36.30 -12.94 1.36
C TYR A 102 -36.15 -11.44 1.05
N GLN A 103 -37.22 -10.65 1.16
CA GLN A 103 -37.13 -9.20 0.98
C GLN A 103 -36.27 -8.55 2.07
N ARG A 104 -36.47 -8.91 3.35
CA ARG A 104 -35.64 -8.40 4.45
C ARG A 104 -34.18 -8.80 4.29
N GLU A 105 -33.93 -10.04 3.88
CA GLU A 105 -32.57 -10.55 3.66
C GLU A 105 -31.89 -9.81 2.49
N ARG A 106 -32.62 -9.57 1.39
CA ARG A 106 -32.12 -8.78 0.27
C ARG A 106 -31.75 -7.35 0.69
N GLU A 107 -32.59 -6.69 1.48
CA GLU A 107 -32.30 -5.35 2.01
C GLU A 107 -31.10 -5.35 2.95
N ARG A 108 -30.88 -6.41 3.72
CA ARG A 108 -29.68 -6.56 4.57
C ARG A 108 -28.43 -6.67 3.71
N ILE A 109 -28.44 -7.57 2.72
CA ILE A 109 -27.29 -7.77 1.81
C ILE A 109 -26.96 -6.47 1.06
N GLU A 110 -27.97 -5.72 0.62
CA GLU A 110 -27.77 -4.44 -0.07
C GLU A 110 -27.09 -3.40 0.84
N LYS A 111 -27.52 -3.29 2.10
CA LYS A 111 -26.86 -2.41 3.09
C LYS A 111 -25.42 -2.82 3.36
N ASP A 112 -25.15 -4.11 3.50
CA ASP A 112 -23.80 -4.62 3.71
C ASP A 112 -22.91 -4.33 2.49
N HIS A 113 -23.45 -4.47 1.29
CA HIS A 113 -22.74 -4.17 0.05
C HIS A 113 -22.36 -2.68 -0.05
N ASP A 114 -23.28 -1.78 0.29
CA ASP A 114 -23.01 -0.35 0.31
C ASP A 114 -21.99 0.03 1.40
N ALA A 115 -22.07 -0.61 2.58
CA ALA A 115 -21.08 -0.42 3.64
C ALA A 115 -19.67 -0.87 3.20
N LEU A 116 -19.56 -2.03 2.56
CA LEU A 116 -18.29 -2.56 2.05
C LEU A 116 -17.73 -1.67 0.93
N ARG A 117 -18.57 -1.16 0.02
CA ARG A 117 -18.14 -0.17 -0.98
C ARG A 117 -17.56 1.09 -0.33
N GLY A 118 -18.22 1.60 0.71
CA GLY A 118 -17.71 2.73 1.49
C GLY A 118 -16.33 2.45 2.09
N GLN A 119 -16.15 1.29 2.73
CA GLN A 119 -14.86 0.88 3.29
C GLN A 119 -13.77 0.75 2.22
N ILE A 120 -14.09 0.22 1.03
CA ILE A 120 -13.16 0.12 -0.09
C ILE A 120 -12.70 1.52 -0.51
N ASP A 121 -13.60 2.48 -0.62
CA ASP A 121 -13.25 3.83 -1.04
C ASP A 121 -12.43 4.57 0.04
N GLU A 122 -12.74 4.38 1.31
CA GLU A 122 -11.91 4.87 2.43
C GLU A 122 -10.49 4.29 2.38
N LEU A 123 -10.36 2.98 2.15
CA LEU A 123 -9.07 2.31 2.06
C LEU A 123 -8.24 2.78 0.85
N LYS A 124 -8.88 3.07 -0.29
CA LYS A 124 -8.17 3.67 -1.45
C LYS A 124 -7.57 5.03 -1.10
N VAL A 125 -8.34 5.90 -0.45
CA VAL A 125 -7.84 7.23 -0.03
C VAL A 125 -6.71 7.09 0.99
N ALA A 126 -6.84 6.17 1.95
CA ALA A 126 -5.79 5.90 2.93
C ALA A 126 -4.50 5.38 2.25
N LEU A 127 -4.64 4.51 1.24
CA LEU A 127 -3.52 3.99 0.45
C LEU A 127 -2.81 5.11 -0.32
N GLU A 128 -3.55 5.99 -1.00
CA GLU A 128 -2.99 7.15 -1.69
C GLU A 128 -2.23 8.06 -0.74
N HIS A 129 -2.78 8.32 0.45
CA HIS A 129 -2.10 9.10 1.49
C HIS A 129 -0.79 8.43 1.93
N ALA A 130 -0.81 7.12 2.19
CA ALA A 130 0.38 6.37 2.58
C ALA A 130 1.47 6.38 1.49
N HIS A 131 1.09 6.30 0.21
CA HIS A 131 2.05 6.43 -0.89
C HIS A 131 2.67 7.83 -0.96
N MET A 132 1.88 8.87 -0.78
CA MET A 132 2.39 10.25 -0.73
C MET A 132 3.35 10.45 0.44
N GLU A 133 3.02 9.94 1.62
CA GLU A 133 3.88 10.00 2.80
C GLU A 133 5.20 9.26 2.57
N ARG A 134 5.14 8.05 2.02
CA ARG A 134 6.33 7.29 1.64
C ARG A 134 7.21 8.06 0.66
N LYS A 135 6.63 8.68 -0.38
CA LYS A 135 7.38 9.48 -1.35
C LYS A 135 8.11 10.65 -0.68
N ARG A 136 7.42 11.41 0.17
CA ARG A 136 8.03 12.51 0.95
C ARG A 136 9.15 12.01 1.86
N LYS A 137 8.95 10.86 2.52
CA LYS A 137 9.97 10.25 3.37
C LYS A 137 11.23 9.91 2.58
N VAL A 138 11.08 9.28 1.41
CA VAL A 138 12.22 8.99 0.52
C VAL A 138 12.93 10.27 0.08
N GLU A 139 12.20 11.34 -0.22
CA GLU A 139 12.80 12.65 -0.56
C GLU A 139 13.58 13.24 0.62
N TYR A 140 13.05 13.14 1.85
CA TYR A 140 13.77 13.57 3.05
C TYR A 140 15.03 12.74 3.31
N ASP A 141 14.94 11.42 3.15
CA ASP A 141 16.08 10.52 3.33
C ASP A 141 17.19 10.85 2.32
N LEU A 142 16.83 11.10 1.05
CA LEU A 142 17.80 11.52 0.01
C LEU A 142 18.48 12.85 0.36
N ILE A 143 17.74 13.83 0.89
CA ILE A 143 18.31 15.10 1.33
C ILE A 143 19.22 14.89 2.54
N ALA A 144 18.82 14.05 3.49
CA ALA A 144 19.62 13.72 4.66
C ALA A 144 20.93 13.04 4.26
N GLU A 145 20.91 12.10 3.32
CA GLU A 145 22.12 11.50 2.75
C GLU A 145 23.05 12.55 2.15
N LYS A 146 22.52 13.47 1.33
CA LYS A 146 23.32 14.58 0.77
C LYS A 146 23.93 15.45 1.86
N ILE A 147 23.17 15.83 2.88
CA ILE A 147 23.66 16.63 4.01
C ILE A 147 24.79 15.91 4.74
N ASN A 148 24.67 14.59 4.93
CA ASN A 148 25.69 13.78 5.61
C ASN A 148 27.01 13.65 4.82
N THR A 149 27.02 13.97 3.51
CA THR A 149 28.27 14.05 2.73
C THR A 149 29.04 15.36 2.93
N LEU A 150 28.39 16.36 3.53
CA LEU A 150 29.00 17.65 3.79
C LEU A 150 29.69 17.64 5.16
N PRO A 151 30.80 18.38 5.32
CA PRO A 151 31.41 18.59 6.63
C PRO A 151 30.42 19.16 7.63
N SER A 152 30.58 18.80 8.90
CA SER A 152 29.70 19.30 9.95
C SER A 152 29.84 20.81 10.08
N ARG A 153 28.77 21.46 10.56
CA ARG A 153 28.77 22.90 10.81
C ARG A 153 29.89 23.30 11.77
N ASP A 154 30.12 22.50 12.82
CA ASP A 154 31.14 22.76 13.83
C ASP A 154 32.56 22.67 13.26
N GLU A 155 32.83 21.72 12.37
CA GLU A 155 34.11 21.62 11.66
C GLU A 155 34.35 22.83 10.76
N LEU A 156 33.34 23.29 10.02
CA LEU A 156 33.42 24.51 9.21
C LEU A 156 33.71 25.73 10.08
N GLU A 157 33.02 25.87 11.21
CA GLU A 157 33.24 26.98 12.14
C GLU A 157 34.65 26.94 12.75
N GLN A 158 35.20 25.76 13.04
CA GLN A 158 36.59 25.63 13.48
C GLN A 158 37.59 26.00 12.39
N ALA A 159 37.35 25.57 11.15
CA ALA A 159 38.20 25.92 10.01
C ALA A 159 38.20 27.45 9.76
N ILE A 160 37.04 28.09 9.83
CA ILE A 160 36.92 29.56 9.74
C ILE A 160 37.73 30.23 10.84
N ARG A 161 37.55 29.83 12.11
CA ARG A 161 38.29 30.41 13.25
C ARG A 161 39.81 30.22 13.11
N SER A 162 40.25 29.08 12.59
CA SER A 162 41.68 28.83 12.32
C SER A 162 42.21 29.80 11.27
N LEU A 163 41.52 29.93 10.13
CA LEU A 163 41.90 30.86 9.06
C LEU A 163 41.90 32.32 9.52
N GLU A 164 40.93 32.71 10.34
CA GLU A 164 40.88 34.05 10.93
C GLU A 164 42.07 34.34 11.84
N ASN A 165 42.49 33.35 12.64
CA ASN A 165 43.67 33.46 13.48
C ASN A 165 44.96 33.56 12.64
N ASP A 166 45.08 32.73 11.60
CA ASP A 166 46.23 32.77 10.69
C ASP A 166 46.33 34.13 9.97
N MET A 167 45.21 34.67 9.50
CA MET A 167 45.16 36.02 8.91
C MET A 167 45.59 37.09 9.92
N ALA A 168 45.12 37.00 11.17
CA ALA A 168 45.52 37.94 12.22
C ALA A 168 47.02 37.86 12.51
N ALA A 169 47.60 36.65 12.55
CA ALA A 169 49.02 36.43 12.75
C ALA A 169 49.87 37.01 11.60
N ILE A 170 49.48 36.74 10.34
CA ILE A 170 50.15 37.28 9.14
C ILE A 170 50.12 38.82 9.16
N ASN A 171 48.99 39.43 9.49
CA ASN A 171 48.86 40.88 9.55
C ASN A 171 49.77 41.48 10.63
N ALA A 172 49.87 40.85 11.81
CA ALA A 172 50.75 41.29 12.89
C ALA A 172 52.24 41.16 12.52
N GLU A 173 52.62 40.10 11.81
CA GLU A 173 53.98 39.93 11.30
C GLU A 173 54.30 40.99 10.25
N HIS A 174 53.39 41.24 9.30
CA HIS A 174 53.54 42.28 8.28
C HIS A 174 53.73 43.66 8.92
N GLU A 175 52.92 44.02 9.92
CA GLU A 175 53.08 45.28 10.65
C GLU A 175 54.46 45.38 11.33
N THR A 176 54.94 44.27 11.88
CA THR A 176 56.27 44.18 12.50
C THR A 176 57.38 44.38 11.47
N GLN A 177 57.30 43.72 10.32
CA GLN A 177 58.24 43.87 9.22
C GLN A 177 58.25 45.31 8.67
N ASP A 178 57.08 45.90 8.44
CA ASP A 178 56.95 47.31 8.04
C ASP A 178 57.58 48.26 9.05
N ARG A 179 57.45 47.97 10.34
CA ARG A 179 58.11 48.74 11.40
C ARG A 179 59.63 48.61 11.34
N ILE A 180 60.16 47.41 11.13
CA ILE A 180 61.60 47.16 11.00
C ILE A 180 62.16 47.87 9.76
N ILE A 181 61.52 47.72 8.60
CA ILE A 181 61.94 48.34 7.34
C ILE A 181 61.95 49.87 7.48
N ARG A 182 60.91 50.47 8.07
CA ARG A 182 60.87 51.92 8.33
C ARG A 182 61.98 52.36 9.29
N GLY A 183 62.26 51.57 10.33
CA GLY A 183 63.36 51.81 11.26
C GLY A 183 64.73 51.78 10.57
N GLN A 184 65.00 50.76 9.75
CA GLN A 184 66.23 50.63 8.98
C GLN A 184 66.40 51.77 7.98
N LYS A 185 65.34 52.14 7.25
CA LYS A 185 65.33 53.29 6.35
C LYS A 185 65.72 54.56 7.09
N THR A 186 65.11 54.81 8.25
CA THR A 186 65.41 56.00 9.07
C THR A 186 66.87 56.00 9.57
N ALA A 187 67.41 54.85 9.99
CA ALA A 187 68.79 54.72 10.41
C ALA A 187 69.79 54.93 9.26
N LEU A 188 69.49 54.38 8.07
CA LEU A 188 70.29 54.58 6.86
C LEU A 188 70.28 56.06 6.44
N ASP A 189 69.12 56.71 6.46
CA ASP A 189 68.98 58.14 6.17
C ASP A 189 69.84 58.99 7.13
N SER A 190 69.90 58.63 8.41
CA SER A 190 70.80 59.26 9.40
C SER A 190 72.27 59.08 9.05
N ILE A 191 72.70 57.86 8.70
CA ILE A 191 74.09 57.58 8.28
C ILE A 191 74.44 58.37 7.02
N ILE A 192 73.53 58.46 6.05
CA ILE A 192 73.72 59.23 4.82
C ILE A 192 73.88 60.73 5.17
N MET A 193 73.10 61.27 6.11
CA MET A 193 73.26 62.63 6.60
C MET A 193 74.63 62.84 7.28
N ASP A 194 75.04 61.92 8.16
CA ASP A 194 76.33 61.98 8.85
C ASP A 194 77.51 61.90 7.88
N LEU A 195 77.46 60.98 6.90
CA LEU A 195 78.47 60.87 5.83
C LEU A 195 78.51 62.12 4.95
N SER A 196 77.35 62.74 4.68
CA SER A 196 77.28 64.00 3.94
C SER A 196 77.91 65.14 4.73
N SER A 197 77.68 65.18 6.05
CA SER A 197 78.31 66.13 6.98
C SER A 197 79.83 65.92 7.07
N LEU A 198 80.29 64.68 7.23
CA LEU A 198 81.71 64.33 7.25
C LEU A 198 82.39 64.62 5.91
N ARG A 199 81.73 64.40 4.77
CA ARG A 199 82.24 64.84 3.46
C ARG A 199 82.37 66.35 3.39
N LEU A 200 81.41 67.10 3.93
CA LEU A 200 81.48 68.56 3.99
C LEU A 200 82.66 69.02 4.85
N MET A 201 82.88 68.41 6.03
CA MET A 201 84.02 68.68 6.93
C MET A 201 85.38 68.19 6.38
N GLY A 202 85.43 67.06 5.68
CA GLY A 202 86.66 66.50 5.10
C GLY A 202 87.13 67.28 3.86
N LYS A 203 86.20 67.93 3.15
CA LYS A 203 86.49 68.82 2.03
C LYS A 203 87.28 70.08 2.44
N ASP A 204 87.25 70.42 3.73
CA ASP A 204 88.08 71.49 4.31
C ASP A 204 89.53 71.05 4.63
N LYS A 205 89.86 69.76 4.57
CA LYS A 205 91.21 69.23 4.88
C LYS A 205 91.94 68.62 3.69
N GLU A 206 91.23 68.12 2.67
CA GLU A 206 91.82 67.55 1.45
C GLU A 206 91.86 68.50 0.25
N SER A 207 91.42 69.76 0.40
CA SER A 207 91.54 70.79 -0.64
C SER A 207 92.98 71.33 -0.85
N SER A 208 94.00 70.73 -0.22
CA SER A 208 95.40 71.16 -0.33
C SER A 208 96.46 70.08 -0.64
N ILE A 209 96.12 68.82 -0.96
CA ILE A 209 97.13 67.81 -1.35
C ILE A 209 96.74 67.05 -2.62
N SER A 210 97.22 67.60 -3.74
CA SER A 210 97.68 66.98 -5.01
C SER A 210 96.90 65.89 -5.75
N ARG A 211 96.48 66.30 -6.96
CA ARG A 211 96.75 65.73 -8.30
C ARG A 211 97.69 64.51 -8.38
N LEU A 212 97.27 63.44 -9.08
CA LEU A 212 97.86 62.85 -10.31
C LEU A 212 97.34 61.42 -10.57
N GLY A 213 96.99 61.10 -11.83
CA GLY A 213 97.03 59.72 -12.36
C GLY A 213 95.80 59.18 -13.12
N THR A 214 95.71 59.45 -14.42
CA THR A 214 95.04 58.63 -15.47
C THR A 214 95.69 57.24 -15.67
N PRO A 215 95.23 56.32 -16.55
CA PRO A 215 93.87 55.92 -17.00
C PRO A 215 93.70 54.36 -16.98
N ALA A 216 92.50 53.80 -17.23
CA ALA A 216 92.34 52.52 -17.96
C ALA A 216 90.86 52.08 -18.16
N THR A 217 90.46 52.04 -19.42
CA THR A 217 89.66 51.04 -20.16
C THR A 217 88.89 49.93 -19.43
N THR A 218 87.59 49.87 -19.76
CA THR A 218 86.66 48.73 -19.79
C THR A 218 87.26 47.39 -20.22
N PRO A 219 86.68 46.25 -19.78
CA PRO A 219 85.85 45.50 -20.73
C PRO A 219 84.58 44.88 -20.12
N ALA A 220 83.55 44.79 -20.97
CA ALA A 220 82.40 43.90 -20.81
C ALA A 220 82.82 42.42 -20.93
N PRO A 221 81.96 41.48 -20.50
CA PRO A 221 81.84 40.22 -21.21
C PRO A 221 80.43 40.03 -21.77
N ASP A 222 80.43 39.76 -23.06
CA ASP A 222 79.38 39.17 -23.87
C ASP A 222 79.53 37.64 -23.76
N SER A 223 78.43 36.92 -23.52
CA SER A 223 78.37 35.46 -23.73
C SER A 223 76.91 35.03 -23.88
N THR A 224 76.44 35.19 -25.11
CA THR A 224 75.74 34.20 -25.96
C THR A 224 75.48 32.80 -25.39
N GLU A 225 74.25 32.32 -25.66
CA GLU A 225 73.84 30.97 -26.19
C GLU A 225 74.35 29.72 -25.46
N ALA A 226 73.64 28.63 -25.24
CA ALA A 226 72.32 28.05 -25.55
C ALA A 226 72.08 27.03 -24.38
N ASP A 227 71.01 26.30 -24.15
CA ASP A 227 70.17 25.43 -24.97
C ASP A 227 69.20 24.80 -23.92
N ASP A 228 67.89 24.73 -24.15
CA ASP A 228 67.19 23.50 -24.56
C ASP A 228 66.43 22.82 -23.41
N ALA A 229 65.35 22.13 -23.79
CA ALA A 229 64.41 21.29 -23.04
C ALA A 229 63.19 21.94 -22.31
N LEU A 230 62.10 22.07 -23.09
CA LEU A 230 60.70 21.76 -22.73
C LEU A 230 60.57 20.34 -22.07
N PRO A 231 59.45 19.92 -21.42
CA PRO A 231 58.07 20.25 -21.80
C PRO A 231 56.93 20.25 -20.74
N ALA A 232 55.77 20.70 -21.23
CA ALA A 232 54.40 20.17 -21.05
C ALA A 232 53.48 20.65 -19.90
N MET A 233 52.19 20.68 -20.29
CA MET A 233 50.91 20.74 -19.52
C MET A 233 50.38 22.16 -19.25
N ARG A 234 49.38 22.61 -20.04
CA ARG A 234 47.92 22.56 -19.77
C ARG A 234 47.56 23.43 -18.55
N ASP A 235 46.68 24.42 -18.60
CA ASP A 235 45.25 24.27 -18.89
C ASP A 235 44.54 25.65 -18.88
N SER A 236 43.45 25.74 -19.64
CA SER A 236 42.23 26.55 -19.51
C SER A 236 42.25 27.97 -18.93
N SER A 237 41.87 28.95 -19.75
CA SER A 237 40.69 29.80 -19.53
C SER A 237 40.50 30.80 -20.68
N GLN A 238 39.49 30.56 -21.51
CA GLN A 238 38.97 31.50 -22.50
C GLN A 238 37.46 31.51 -22.37
N MET A 239 36.89 32.60 -21.85
CA MET A 239 35.45 32.86 -21.86
C MET A 239 35.17 34.06 -22.76
N VAL A 240 34.49 33.78 -23.87
CA VAL A 240 33.73 34.67 -24.76
C VAL A 240 32.35 34.00 -24.81
N ASP A 241 31.27 34.58 -24.28
CA ASP A 241 30.46 35.72 -24.76
C ASP A 241 29.86 35.52 -26.17
N GLU A 242 28.56 35.86 -26.26
CA GLU A 242 27.60 35.71 -27.38
C GLU A 242 27.17 34.25 -27.71
N GLY A 243 25.94 33.90 -28.04
CA GLY A 243 24.72 34.64 -28.38
C GLY A 243 23.82 33.72 -29.21
N MET A 244 22.62 33.43 -28.70
CA MET A 244 21.33 33.35 -29.40
C MET A 244 21.29 32.83 -30.87
N VAL A 245 20.74 31.63 -31.12
CA VAL A 245 19.93 31.32 -32.32
C VAL A 245 18.90 30.22 -31.99
N GLU A 246 17.67 30.44 -32.42
CA GLU A 246 16.51 29.54 -32.44
C GLU A 246 16.73 28.37 -33.42
N ASP A 247 16.12 27.20 -33.19
CA ASP A 247 15.41 26.52 -34.28
C ASP A 247 14.48 25.40 -33.77
N GLU A 248 13.37 25.29 -34.50
CA GLU A 248 12.24 24.38 -34.35
C GLU A 248 12.54 22.94 -34.84
N GLU A 249 11.49 22.10 -34.76
CA GLU A 249 11.25 20.82 -35.47
C GLU A 249 11.57 19.55 -34.67
N LYS A 250 10.57 18.81 -34.16
CA LYS A 250 9.67 17.83 -34.80
C LYS A 250 10.30 16.43 -34.97
N GLU A 251 9.40 15.44 -35.02
CA GLU A 251 9.58 14.06 -35.52
C GLU A 251 9.98 13.01 -34.45
N THR A 252 9.04 12.30 -33.84
CA THR A 252 8.41 10.99 -34.24
C THR A 252 9.38 9.85 -34.52
N GLY A 253 9.18 8.72 -33.82
CA GLY A 253 9.80 7.40 -34.05
C GLY A 253 9.92 6.67 -32.70
N GLU A 254 9.00 5.79 -32.31
CA GLU A 254 8.86 4.40 -32.78
C GLU A 254 10.20 3.63 -32.70
N VAL A 255 10.41 2.95 -31.56
CA VAL A 255 11.49 1.98 -31.34
C VAL A 255 10.86 0.89 -30.46
N ALA A 256 10.32 -0.15 -31.11
CA ALA A 256 10.97 -1.43 -31.39
C ALA A 256 10.95 -2.36 -30.16
N GLU A 257 10.09 -3.37 -30.27
CA GLU A 257 10.13 -4.57 -29.45
C GLU A 257 11.48 -5.27 -29.61
N GLU A 258 12.22 -5.41 -28.52
CA GLU A 258 13.28 -6.41 -28.41
C GLU A 258 12.78 -7.55 -27.54
N LYS A 259 12.53 -8.67 -28.21
CA LYS A 259 12.62 -10.01 -27.63
C LYS A 259 14.06 -10.22 -27.19
N GLU A 260 14.27 -10.58 -25.93
CA GLU A 260 15.49 -11.28 -25.53
C GLU A 260 15.09 -12.56 -24.82
N ASP A 261 15.57 -13.65 -25.41
CA ASP A 261 15.41 -15.03 -25.03
C ASP A 261 16.05 -15.31 -23.66
N GLY A 262 15.52 -16.35 -23.01
CA GLY A 262 15.98 -16.80 -21.71
C GLY A 262 17.37 -17.42 -21.71
N GLU A 263 17.97 -17.39 -20.52
CA GLU A 263 18.98 -18.35 -20.11
C GLU A 263 18.61 -18.88 -18.73
N ASP A 264 18.53 -20.22 -18.67
CA ASP A 264 18.43 -21.04 -17.48
C ASP A 264 19.65 -20.82 -16.57
N ASP A 265 19.41 -20.50 -15.30
CA ASP A 265 20.44 -20.64 -14.25
C ASP A 265 19.89 -21.47 -13.10
N GLU A 266 20.08 -22.78 -13.23
CA GLU A 266 20.03 -23.75 -12.15
C GLU A 266 21.28 -23.58 -11.28
N SER A 267 21.14 -23.07 -10.05
CA SER A 267 22.02 -23.50 -8.97
C SER A 267 21.50 -23.18 -7.55
N GLU A 268 21.47 -24.27 -6.78
CA GLU A 268 21.79 -24.36 -5.35
C GLU A 268 20.70 -24.14 -4.29
N ASP A 269 20.11 -25.28 -3.91
CA ASP A 269 19.57 -25.58 -2.59
C ASP A 269 20.54 -25.18 -1.46
N ILE A 270 20.18 -24.17 -0.66
CA ILE A 270 20.83 -23.87 0.62
C ILE A 270 19.87 -24.24 1.77
N PRO A 271 20.22 -25.21 2.63
CA PRO A 271 19.39 -25.59 3.77
C PRO A 271 19.59 -24.58 4.90
N LEU A 272 18.63 -23.68 5.11
CA LEU A 272 18.60 -22.80 6.28
C LEU A 272 18.10 -23.58 7.51
N SER A 273 19.01 -24.36 8.11
CA SER A 273 18.84 -24.88 9.46
C SER A 273 19.78 -24.18 10.45
N SER A 274 19.22 -23.88 11.62
CA SER A 274 19.90 -23.68 12.90
C SER A 274 20.96 -22.57 13.00
N HIS A 275 20.53 -21.38 13.44
CA HIS A 275 21.32 -20.62 14.41
C HIS A 275 20.44 -19.69 15.25
N LEU A 276 19.66 -20.26 16.18
CA LEU A 276 19.04 -19.50 17.25
C LEU A 276 20.07 -19.27 18.37
N ASN A 277 20.15 -18.02 18.82
CA ASN A 277 21.09 -17.51 19.79
C ASN A 277 20.87 -18.14 21.19
N PRO A 278 21.84 -18.88 21.78
CA PRO A 278 21.67 -19.56 23.08
C PRO A 278 21.67 -18.62 24.30
N THR A 279 21.67 -17.30 24.11
CA THR A 279 21.68 -16.31 25.20
C THR A 279 20.41 -15.46 25.32
N ALA A 280 19.35 -15.78 24.56
CA ALA A 280 18.06 -15.12 24.74
C ALA A 280 17.39 -15.57 26.05
N LYS A 281 17.31 -14.66 27.02
CA LYS A 281 16.60 -14.85 28.30
C LYS A 281 15.10 -15.00 28.06
N GLU A 282 14.51 -16.06 28.60
CA GLU A 282 13.07 -16.27 28.69
C GLU A 282 12.39 -15.09 29.40
N PHE A 283 11.37 -14.51 28.75
CA PHE A 283 10.45 -13.61 29.40
C PHE A 283 9.45 -14.42 30.24
N ALA A 284 9.66 -14.44 31.54
CA ALA A 284 8.69 -14.94 32.51
C ALA A 284 7.53 -13.93 32.63
N LEU A 285 6.31 -14.36 32.30
CA LEU A 285 5.08 -13.64 32.61
C LEU A 285 4.80 -13.75 34.11
N GLY A 286 5.20 -12.72 34.86
CA GLY A 286 4.92 -12.56 36.27
C GLY A 286 3.50 -12.06 36.52
N SER A 287 2.70 -12.93 37.12
CA SER A 287 1.44 -12.62 37.82
C SER A 287 1.70 -11.62 38.96
N HIS A 288 1.07 -10.44 38.90
CA HIS A 288 0.94 -9.57 40.06
C HIS A 288 -0.47 -8.99 40.15
N THR A 289 -1.19 -9.49 41.15
CA THR A 289 -2.31 -8.84 41.81
C THR A 289 -1.82 -7.62 42.60
N PRO A 290 -2.68 -6.61 42.81
CA PRO A 290 -2.62 -5.84 44.04
C PRO A 290 -3.99 -5.76 44.73
N SER A 291 -4.01 -6.14 46.01
CA SER A 291 -5.11 -5.85 46.94
C SER A 291 -4.74 -4.70 47.87
N SER A 292 -5.62 -3.69 47.86
CA SER A 292 -6.25 -3.00 49.02
C SER A 292 -5.41 -2.25 50.07
N LEU A 293 -5.68 -0.93 50.18
CA LEU A 293 -5.89 -0.15 51.43
C LEU A 293 -6.81 1.05 51.06
N HIS A 294 -8.11 1.07 51.36
CA HIS A 294 -8.81 1.46 52.60
C HIS A 294 -8.57 2.91 53.08
N LEU A 295 -9.57 3.80 52.89
CA LEU A 295 -10.01 4.83 53.86
C LEU A 295 -11.42 5.39 53.52
N GLN A 296 -12.17 5.71 54.57
CA GLN A 296 -13.64 5.97 54.73
C GLN A 296 -14.10 7.32 54.11
N HIS A 297 -15.37 7.61 53.74
CA HIS A 297 -16.65 7.68 54.50
C HIS A 297 -17.82 8.16 53.53
N PRO A 298 -19.09 8.44 53.91
CA PRO A 298 -20.33 7.66 53.64
C PRO A 298 -21.50 8.37 52.88
N GLU A 299 -22.61 7.61 52.71
CA GLU A 299 -24.02 7.97 52.34
C GLU A 299 -24.25 8.51 50.91
N GLU A 300 -25.27 8.20 50.11
CA GLU A 300 -26.64 7.68 50.32
C GLU A 300 -27.05 6.83 49.09
N ASP A 301 -27.76 5.73 49.37
CA ASP A 301 -28.88 5.09 48.65
C ASP A 301 -29.09 5.36 47.14
N ASP A 302 -29.03 4.31 46.32
CA ASP A 302 -30.21 3.88 45.55
C ASP A 302 -30.01 2.49 44.90
N ASP A 303 -30.91 1.60 45.31
CA ASP A 303 -31.21 0.26 44.83
C ASP A 303 -31.46 0.20 43.32
N ILE A 304 -30.73 -0.67 42.60
CA ILE A 304 -31.32 -1.53 41.56
C ILE A 304 -30.60 -2.90 41.57
N GLU A 305 -31.05 -3.73 42.50
CA GLU A 305 -30.93 -5.18 42.49
C GLU A 305 -31.85 -5.74 41.39
N MET A 306 -31.31 -6.35 40.33
CA MET A 306 -32.07 -7.30 39.50
C MET A 306 -31.17 -8.41 38.95
N GLY A 307 -31.19 -9.54 39.68
CA GLY A 307 -31.48 -10.83 39.06
C GLY A 307 -30.30 -11.63 38.50
N GLU A 308 -29.60 -12.32 39.40
CA GLU A 308 -28.93 -13.57 39.07
C GLU A 308 -30.00 -14.64 38.77
N VAL A 309 -29.93 -15.29 37.61
CA VAL A 309 -30.62 -16.57 37.37
C VAL A 309 -29.55 -17.63 37.21
N ALA A 310 -29.25 -18.29 38.32
CA ALA A 310 -28.57 -19.57 38.32
C ALA A 310 -29.61 -20.68 38.16
N GLU A 311 -29.53 -21.45 37.09
CA GLU A 311 -30.15 -22.78 37.02
C GLU A 311 -29.16 -23.80 36.43
N ASP A 312 -28.88 -24.80 37.26
CA ASP A 312 -28.26 -26.10 36.97
C ASP A 312 -28.95 -27.07 37.98
N PRO A 313 -29.03 -28.42 37.80
CA PRO A 313 -28.41 -29.25 36.78
C PRO A 313 -29.23 -30.50 36.29
N LYS A 314 -28.62 -31.25 35.34
CA LYS A 314 -28.72 -32.72 35.10
C LYS A 314 -30.02 -33.33 34.55
N VAL A 315 -29.92 -33.86 33.31
CA VAL A 315 -30.47 -35.20 32.98
C VAL A 315 -29.44 -36.03 32.23
N LYS A 316 -29.20 -37.25 32.72
CA LYS A 316 -28.29 -38.26 32.18
C LYS A 316 -28.96 -39.01 31.03
N ALA A 317 -28.26 -39.20 29.90
CA ALA A 317 -28.51 -40.30 28.98
C ALA A 317 -27.18 -40.81 28.39
N LYS A 318 -27.18 -42.11 28.07
CA LYS A 318 -26.05 -43.02 28.02
C LYS A 318 -25.33 -43.09 26.67
N LYS A 319 -23.99 -43.14 26.74
CA LYS A 319 -23.06 -44.13 26.15
C LYS A 319 -23.49 -44.91 24.89
N ALA A 320 -22.81 -44.62 23.78
CA ALA A 320 -22.26 -45.58 22.80
C ALA A 320 -20.91 -44.96 22.35
N ARG A 321 -19.72 -45.54 22.65
CA ARG A 321 -19.12 -46.75 22.07
C ARG A 321 -18.97 -46.57 20.55
N GLU A 322 -17.85 -46.77 19.87
CA GLU A 322 -16.42 -47.09 20.06
C GLU A 322 -15.87 -47.04 18.61
N GLU A 323 -14.59 -46.71 18.44
CA GLU A 323 -13.66 -47.07 17.34
C GLU A 323 -14.21 -47.48 15.97
N LEU A 324 -13.59 -46.92 14.92
CA LEU A 324 -13.37 -47.42 13.54
C LEU A 324 -13.22 -46.16 12.67
N GLU A 325 -12.33 -46.02 11.71
CA GLU A 325 -11.22 -46.82 11.20
C GLU A 325 -10.55 -45.89 10.16
N GLU A 326 -9.35 -46.26 9.80
CA GLU A 326 -8.47 -45.65 8.82
C GLU A 326 -9.15 -45.41 7.45
N GLY A 327 -8.65 -44.41 6.73
CA GLY A 327 -9.10 -44.06 5.39
C GLY A 327 -8.05 -43.28 4.63
N GLU A 328 -6.85 -43.86 4.51
CA GLU A 328 -5.91 -43.53 3.43
C GLU A 328 -6.54 -43.93 2.09
N ALA A 329 -6.54 -43.02 1.11
CA ALA A 329 -6.61 -43.39 -0.31
C ALA A 329 -5.93 -42.31 -1.17
N SER A 330 -4.76 -42.73 -1.63
CA SER A 330 -3.85 -42.26 -2.68
C SER A 330 -4.36 -41.34 -3.79
N ASP A 331 -3.47 -40.40 -4.12
CA ASP A 331 -2.90 -40.14 -5.46
C ASP A 331 -3.46 -41.00 -6.61
N ALA A 332 -4.09 -40.31 -7.56
CA ALA A 332 -4.07 -40.70 -8.96
C ALA A 332 -3.98 -39.44 -9.84
N SER A 333 -2.75 -39.09 -10.20
CA SER A 333 -2.34 -38.67 -11.56
C SER A 333 -3.46 -38.39 -12.59
N SER A 334 -3.49 -37.16 -13.11
CA SER A 334 -4.01 -36.88 -14.45
C SER A 334 -3.07 -35.93 -15.19
N ALA A 335 -2.23 -36.55 -16.02
CA ALA A 335 -1.57 -35.92 -17.14
C ALA A 335 -2.48 -36.07 -18.37
N LEU A 336 -2.88 -34.95 -19.00
CA LEU A 336 -3.47 -34.84 -20.35
C LEU A 336 -3.76 -33.36 -20.58
N SER A 337 -3.42 -32.66 -21.66
CA SER A 337 -2.58 -32.85 -22.84
C SER A 337 -2.54 -31.47 -23.50
N ASP A 338 -1.36 -30.97 -23.87
CA ASP A 338 -1.24 -29.83 -24.77
C ASP A 338 -1.58 -30.25 -26.22
N PRO A 339 -2.31 -29.42 -26.98
CA PRO A 339 -2.55 -29.65 -28.40
C PRO A 339 -1.34 -29.21 -29.26
N PRO A 340 -1.06 -29.89 -30.39
CA PRO A 340 0.02 -29.51 -31.29
C PRO A 340 -0.36 -28.29 -32.14
N ASP A 341 0.60 -27.37 -32.29
CA ASP A 341 0.60 -26.29 -33.27
C ASP A 341 0.76 -26.85 -34.70
N ASP A 342 -0.07 -26.36 -35.62
CA ASP A 342 0.15 -26.40 -37.07
C ASP A 342 -0.35 -25.07 -37.69
#